data_AF-A0A927VNK5-F1
#
_entry.id   AF-A0A927VNK5-F1
#
_cell.length_a   1.000
_cell.length_b   1.000
_cell.length_c   1.000
_cell.angle_alpha   90.00
_cell.angle_beta   90.00
_cell.angle_gamma   90.00
#
_symmetry.space_group_name_H-M   'P 1'
#
loop_
_entity.id
_entity.type
_entity.pdbx_description
1 polymer ?
#
loop_
_entity_poly.entity_id
_entity_poly.type
_entity_poly.pdbx_seq_one_letter_code
_entity_poly.pdbx_strand_id
1 'polypeptide(L)'
;MEEPLHVLVAKPDHRHISTRFSAHVLPRNLAPGSFAKLTDSLYIISPECCFLLAANFFSLPELVCAANDLCAVYRSDAISALGQSGRPALTDKNAISHYLDHSYNIKGLKTARQALKYAVNCSNSPMESKLAALFCLPLKLGGFGLPVPLMNPAIELTLNAASFLGRDNCRVDMLWETPKVVLEYDSNLTHLSREQHHYDKKRATSLAMSGYTVISVTADHLNSHSSIDKLCLDLRSALGIRTHMDRFNKYSKIRHETVEKIIYRRAGVQKLRL
;
A
#
# COMPACT_ATOMS: atom_id res chain seq x y z
N MET A 1 -23.57 9.35 -11.53
CA MET A 1 -23.44 10.63 -10.81
C MET A 1 -22.02 10.72 -10.30
N GLU A 2 -21.33 11.82 -10.58
CA GLU A 2 -20.02 12.12 -9.98
C GLU A 2 -20.16 12.22 -8.46
N GLU A 3 -19.10 11.82 -7.73
CA GLU A 3 -19.08 11.94 -6.28
C GLU A 3 -18.93 13.39 -5.84
N PRO A 4 -19.52 13.80 -4.71
CA PRO A 4 -19.44 15.17 -4.25
C PRO A 4 -17.99 15.54 -3.89
N LEU A 5 -17.58 16.76 -4.22
CA LEU A 5 -16.29 17.28 -3.80
C LEU A 5 -16.32 17.56 -2.29
N HIS A 6 -15.34 17.01 -1.57
CA HIS A 6 -15.18 17.25 -0.14
C HIS A 6 -14.47 18.59 0.10
N VAL A 7 -15.15 19.51 0.80
CA VAL A 7 -14.61 20.84 1.11
C VAL A 7 -14.53 21.06 2.61
N LEU A 8 -13.50 21.79 3.04
CA LEU A 8 -13.32 22.18 4.43
C LEU A 8 -13.80 23.62 4.65
N VAL A 9 -14.64 23.84 5.65
CA VAL A 9 -15.19 25.16 6.02
C VAL A 9 -14.79 25.53 7.44
N ALA A 10 -14.56 26.81 7.68
CA ALA A 10 -14.07 27.30 8.98
C ALA A 10 -15.07 27.11 10.13
N LYS A 11 -16.37 27.19 9.85
CA LYS A 11 -17.44 27.15 10.86
C LYS A 11 -18.58 26.24 10.41
N PRO A 12 -19.32 25.61 11.35
CA PRO A 12 -20.52 24.83 11.02
C PRO A 12 -21.53 25.58 10.15
N ASP A 13 -21.72 26.88 10.42
CA ASP A 13 -22.70 27.72 9.71
C ASP A 13 -22.27 28.07 8.28
N HIS A 14 -21.01 27.78 7.90
CA HIS A 14 -20.52 27.92 6.53
C HIS A 14 -20.78 26.64 5.70
N ARG A 15 -21.44 25.62 6.26
CA ARG A 15 -21.85 24.44 5.49
C ARG A 15 -22.97 24.83 4.54
N HIS A 16 -22.80 24.52 3.26
CA HIS A 16 -23.85 24.65 2.25
C HIS A 16 -24.42 23.28 1.91
N ILE A 17 -25.75 23.21 1.82
CA ILE A 17 -26.44 22.00 1.35
C ILE A 17 -26.29 21.95 -0.18
N SER A 18 -25.61 20.94 -0.66
CA SER A 18 -25.43 20.70 -2.09
C SER A 18 -25.30 19.21 -2.36
N THR A 19 -25.77 18.76 -3.52
CA THR A 19 -25.46 17.41 -4.03
C THR A 19 -24.07 17.34 -4.63
N ARG A 20 -23.42 18.48 -4.90
CA ARG A 20 -22.09 18.58 -5.52
C ARG A 20 -20.95 18.71 -4.52
N PHE A 21 -21.23 19.10 -3.28
CA PHE A 21 -20.22 19.32 -2.24
C PHE A 21 -20.61 18.65 -0.93
N SER A 22 -19.63 18.07 -0.26
CA SER A 22 -19.75 17.61 1.13
C SER A 22 -18.90 18.52 2.01
N ALA A 23 -19.56 19.35 2.84
CA ALA A 23 -18.88 20.34 3.66
C ALA A 23 -18.51 19.80 5.06
N HIS A 24 -17.21 19.83 5.37
CA HIS A 24 -16.62 19.37 6.63
C HIS A 24 -16.09 20.56 7.41
N VAL A 25 -16.29 20.59 8.73
CA VAL A 25 -15.77 21.69 9.54
C VAL A 25 -14.29 21.46 9.83
N LEU A 26 -13.48 22.50 9.60
CA LEU A 26 -12.06 22.48 9.88
C LEU A 26 -11.78 22.10 11.34
N PRO A 27 -10.93 21.08 11.59
CA PRO A 27 -10.44 20.82 12.93
C PRO A 27 -9.64 22.02 13.44
N ARG A 28 -9.85 22.39 14.71
CA ARG A 28 -9.25 23.61 15.29
C ARG A 28 -7.72 23.57 15.44
N ASN A 29 -7.12 22.39 15.43
CA ASN A 29 -5.71 22.18 15.80
C ASN A 29 -4.93 21.44 14.70
N LEU A 30 -5.19 21.81 13.45
CA LEU A 30 -4.38 21.33 12.33
C LEU A 30 -2.96 21.88 12.44
N ALA A 31 -1.97 21.03 12.15
CA ALA A 31 -0.57 21.42 12.24
C ALA A 31 -0.18 22.46 11.17
N PRO A 32 0.90 23.23 11.35
CA PRO A 32 1.45 24.05 10.27
C PRO A 32 1.71 23.22 9.01
N GLY A 33 1.50 23.82 7.83
CA GLY A 33 1.67 23.14 6.54
C GLY A 33 0.45 22.37 6.04
N SER A 34 -0.68 22.38 6.76
CA SER A 34 -1.91 21.69 6.32
C SER A 34 -2.52 22.19 5.02
N PHE A 35 -2.16 23.40 4.55
CA PHE A 35 -2.75 24.04 3.39
C PHE A 35 -1.68 24.59 2.45
N ALA A 36 -1.84 24.32 1.17
CA ALA A 36 -1.11 24.97 0.09
C ALA A 36 -2.06 25.84 -0.73
N LYS A 37 -1.62 27.06 -1.07
CA LYS A 37 -2.40 27.98 -1.89
C LYS A 37 -2.34 27.51 -3.35
N LEU A 38 -3.51 27.22 -3.94
CA LEU A 38 -3.62 26.82 -5.35
C LEU A 38 -3.95 28.02 -6.25
N THR A 39 -4.84 28.90 -5.78
CA THR A 39 -5.17 30.19 -6.40
C THR A 39 -5.37 31.25 -5.32
N ASP A 40 -5.73 32.48 -5.69
CA ASP A 40 -6.03 33.55 -4.72
C ASP A 40 -7.19 33.25 -3.77
N SER A 41 -8.10 32.37 -4.17
CA SER A 41 -9.29 32.02 -3.39
C SER A 41 -9.39 30.53 -3.03
N LEU A 42 -8.46 29.69 -3.52
CA LEU A 42 -8.52 28.25 -3.35
C LEU A 42 -7.25 27.71 -2.69
N TYR A 43 -7.45 26.95 -1.62
CA TYR A 43 -6.41 26.19 -0.94
C TYR A 43 -6.68 24.71 -1.09
N ILE A 44 -5.62 23.92 -1.20
CA ILE A 44 -5.65 22.46 -1.14
C ILE A 44 -4.98 22.00 0.15
N ILE A 45 -5.47 20.90 0.73
CA ILE A 45 -4.83 20.32 1.91
C ILE A 45 -3.57 19.55 1.52
N SER A 46 -2.58 19.53 2.42
CA SER A 46 -1.39 18.71 2.23
C SER A 46 -1.75 17.20 2.24
N PRO A 47 -0.92 16.34 1.62
CA PRO A 47 -1.11 14.89 1.67
C PRO A 47 -1.25 14.31 3.10
N GLU A 48 -0.49 14.82 4.06
CA GLU A 48 -0.50 14.40 5.46
C GLU A 48 -1.78 14.84 6.18
N CYS A 49 -2.25 16.05 5.89
CA CYS A 49 -3.54 16.54 6.36
C CYS A 49 -4.68 15.68 5.78
N CYS A 50 -4.64 15.40 4.48
CA CYS A 50 -5.60 14.54 3.80
C CYS A 50 -5.65 13.15 4.45
N PHE A 51 -4.50 12.54 4.72
CA PHE A 51 -4.40 11.26 5.42
C PHE A 51 -5.06 11.28 6.81
N LEU A 52 -4.78 12.31 7.62
CA LEU A 52 -5.38 12.46 8.95
C LEU A 52 -6.91 12.58 8.85
N LEU A 53 -7.42 13.37 7.91
CA LEU A 53 -8.86 13.56 7.73
C LEU A 53 -9.55 12.29 7.21
N ALA A 54 -8.90 11.56 6.30
CA ALA A 54 -9.38 10.29 5.74
C ALA A 54 -9.62 9.21 6.83
N ALA A 55 -8.91 9.30 7.96
CA ALA A 55 -9.09 8.40 9.09
C ALA A 55 -10.49 8.46 9.75
N ASN A 56 -11.31 9.46 9.41
CA ASN A 56 -12.70 9.55 9.84
C ASN A 56 -13.68 8.75 8.97
N PHE A 57 -13.24 8.32 7.80
CA PHE A 57 -14.09 7.77 6.75
C PHE A 57 -13.67 6.36 6.34
N PHE A 58 -12.38 6.04 6.47
CA PHE A 58 -11.84 4.73 6.11
C PHE A 58 -11.78 3.78 7.29
N SER A 59 -12.06 2.51 7.01
CA SER A 59 -11.65 1.45 7.92
C SER A 59 -10.12 1.41 8.02
N LEU A 60 -9.59 0.83 9.10
CA LEU A 60 -8.14 0.77 9.30
C LEU A 60 -7.40 0.14 8.09
N PRO A 61 -7.87 -0.96 7.46
CA PRO A 61 -7.20 -1.51 6.28
C PRO A 61 -7.22 -0.58 5.07
N GLU A 62 -8.34 0.10 4.80
CA GLU A 62 -8.45 1.09 3.73
C GLU A 62 -7.53 2.30 3.99
N LEU A 63 -7.37 2.70 5.25
CA LEU A 63 -6.45 3.78 5.63
C LEU A 63 -4.98 3.39 5.43
N VAL A 64 -4.61 2.13 5.64
CA VAL A 64 -3.26 1.63 5.29
C VAL A 64 -3.03 1.72 3.78
N CYS A 65 -4.00 1.31 2.96
CA CYS A 65 -3.91 1.46 1.51
C CYS A 65 -3.76 2.92 1.09
N ALA A 66 -4.54 3.83 1.69
CA ALA A 66 -4.43 5.27 1.42
C ALA A 66 -3.04 5.82 1.78
N ALA A 67 -2.45 5.39 2.91
CA ALA A 67 -1.08 5.77 3.26
C ALA A 67 -0.07 5.28 2.20
N ASN A 68 -0.22 4.02 1.75
CA ASN A 68 0.63 3.45 0.71
C ASN A 68 0.52 4.23 -0.60
N ASP A 69 -0.69 4.55 -1.05
CA ASP A 69 -0.93 5.33 -2.28
C ASP A 69 -0.31 6.73 -2.22
N LEU A 70 -0.40 7.40 -1.07
CA LEU A 70 0.24 8.71 -0.87
C LEU A 70 1.77 8.62 -0.93
N CYS A 71 2.34 7.55 -0.39
CA CYS A 71 3.79 7.27 -0.36
C CYS A 71 4.31 6.51 -1.59
N ALA A 72 3.43 6.19 -2.53
CA ALA A 72 3.76 5.41 -3.72
C ALA A 72 4.37 6.28 -4.84
N VAL A 73 5.14 5.63 -5.70
CA VAL A 73 5.77 6.25 -6.88
C VAL A 73 4.98 6.00 -8.18
N TYR A 74 3.68 5.72 -8.05
CA TYR A 74 2.73 5.56 -9.17
C TYR A 74 1.48 6.43 -8.99
N ARG A 75 0.72 6.57 -10.07
CA ARG A 75 -0.64 7.11 -10.09
C ARG A 75 -1.51 6.28 -11.01
N SER A 76 -2.81 6.28 -10.75
CA SER A 76 -3.80 5.83 -11.72
C SER A 76 -3.73 6.70 -12.97
N ASP A 77 -3.73 6.06 -14.13
CA ASP A 77 -3.60 6.72 -15.42
C ASP A 77 -4.46 5.99 -16.43
N ALA A 78 -5.65 6.52 -16.69
CA ALA A 78 -6.63 5.92 -17.60
C ALA A 78 -6.19 5.94 -19.07
N ILE A 79 -5.15 6.72 -19.40
CA ILE A 79 -4.60 6.84 -20.75
C ILE A 79 -3.50 5.79 -20.97
N SER A 80 -2.80 5.40 -19.89
CA SER A 80 -1.80 4.33 -19.93
C SER A 80 -2.43 2.97 -20.21
N ALA A 81 -1.79 2.17 -21.09
CA ALA A 81 -2.19 0.79 -21.36
C ALA A 81 -2.17 -0.11 -20.10
N LEU A 82 -1.34 0.25 -19.11
CA LEU A 82 -1.26 -0.45 -17.83
C LEU A 82 -2.27 0.07 -16.78
N GLY A 83 -3.06 1.11 -17.11
CA GLY A 83 -3.96 1.78 -16.17
C GLY A 83 -3.24 2.62 -15.11
N GLN A 84 -1.92 2.74 -15.19
CA GLN A 84 -1.07 3.45 -14.25
C GLN A 84 0.16 4.07 -14.94
N SER A 85 0.72 5.11 -14.33
CA SER A 85 2.01 5.68 -14.70
C SER A 85 2.85 6.06 -13.48
N GLY A 86 4.15 6.22 -13.66
CA GLY A 86 5.07 6.64 -12.60
C GLY A 86 4.88 8.11 -12.23
N ARG A 87 5.12 8.44 -10.95
CA ARG A 87 5.26 9.82 -10.45
C ARG A 87 6.14 9.84 -9.19
N PRO A 88 6.73 10.98 -8.81
CA PRO A 88 7.26 11.14 -7.46
C PRO A 88 6.17 10.90 -6.39
N ALA A 89 6.57 10.39 -5.23
CA ALA A 89 5.67 10.24 -4.08
C ALA A 89 5.12 11.60 -3.63
N LEU A 90 3.87 11.64 -3.12
CA LEU A 90 3.28 12.91 -2.66
C LEU A 90 3.82 13.29 -1.28
N THR A 91 4.17 12.29 -0.49
CA THR A 91 4.72 12.36 0.87
C THR A 91 5.47 11.06 1.14
N ASP A 92 6.10 10.94 2.29
CA ASP A 92 6.56 9.67 2.84
C ASP A 92 6.02 9.47 4.27
N LYS A 93 6.27 8.28 4.83
CA LYS A 93 5.87 7.94 6.21
C LYS A 93 6.46 8.86 7.27
N ASN A 94 7.66 9.41 7.07
CA ASN A 94 8.30 10.27 8.06
C ASN A 94 7.60 11.64 8.09
N ALA A 95 7.30 12.20 6.93
CA ALA A 95 6.51 13.43 6.81
C ALA A 95 5.11 13.27 7.41
N ILE A 96 4.42 12.15 7.12
CA ILE A 96 3.13 11.85 7.75
C ILE A 96 3.28 11.75 9.26
N SER A 97 4.27 11.00 9.77
CA SER A 97 4.48 10.85 11.21
C SER A 97 4.72 12.20 11.87
N HIS A 98 5.62 13.00 11.31
CA HIS A 98 5.94 14.34 11.78
C HIS A 98 4.69 15.23 11.85
N TYR A 99 3.84 15.21 10.82
CA TYR A 99 2.59 15.95 10.81
C TYR A 99 1.61 15.48 11.90
N LEU A 100 1.49 14.16 12.10
CA LEU A 100 0.64 13.59 13.14
C LEU A 100 1.16 13.91 14.55
N ASP A 101 2.46 14.05 14.75
CA ASP A 101 3.06 14.40 16.04
C ASP A 101 2.78 15.86 16.43
N HIS A 102 2.63 16.74 15.44
CA HIS A 102 2.25 18.15 15.62
C HIS A 102 0.74 18.41 15.60
N SER A 103 -0.07 17.36 15.49
CA SER A 103 -1.53 17.42 15.50
C SER A 103 -2.08 16.92 16.85
N TYR A 104 -3.07 17.62 17.42
CA TYR A 104 -3.65 17.24 18.72
C TYR A 104 -5.17 17.46 18.79
N ASN A 105 -5.87 16.63 19.56
CA ASN A 105 -7.33 16.69 19.73
C ASN A 105 -8.14 16.66 18.41
N ILE A 106 -7.63 15.94 17.40
CA ILE A 106 -8.32 15.72 16.13
C ILE A 106 -8.90 14.29 16.08
N LYS A 107 -10.17 14.18 15.70
CA LYS A 107 -10.82 12.88 15.47
C LYS A 107 -10.12 12.14 14.33
N GLY A 108 -9.81 10.87 14.53
CA GLY A 108 -9.07 10.05 13.58
C GLY A 108 -7.55 9.98 13.84
N LEU A 109 -6.99 10.85 14.67
CA LEU A 109 -5.54 10.89 14.95
C LEU A 109 -4.97 9.55 15.45
N LYS A 110 -5.66 8.89 16.39
CA LYS A 110 -5.25 7.57 16.90
C LYS A 110 -5.28 6.50 15.80
N THR A 111 -6.31 6.51 14.95
CA THR A 111 -6.46 5.58 13.83
C THR A 111 -5.40 5.82 12.75
N ALA A 112 -5.11 7.08 12.43
CA ALA A 112 -4.05 7.47 11.49
C ALA A 112 -2.68 6.97 11.96
N ARG A 113 -2.33 7.22 13.23
CA ARG A 113 -1.09 6.69 13.83
C ARG A 113 -1.05 5.16 13.80
N GLN A 114 -2.19 4.49 14.00
CA GLN A 114 -2.25 3.03 13.95
C GLN A 114 -2.05 2.50 12.52
N ALA A 115 -2.66 3.12 11.51
CA ALA A 115 -2.51 2.72 10.12
C ALA A 115 -1.07 2.92 9.63
N LEU A 116 -0.43 4.04 9.99
CA LEU A 116 0.93 4.37 9.56
C LEU A 116 1.97 3.30 9.96
N LYS A 117 1.72 2.55 11.04
CA LYS A 117 2.58 1.42 11.47
C LYS A 117 2.69 0.30 10.43
N TYR A 118 1.66 0.13 9.60
CA TYR A 118 1.59 -0.94 8.59
C TYR A 118 1.76 -0.43 7.16
N ALA A 119 1.90 0.89 7.00
CA ALA A 119 2.11 1.51 5.69
C ALA A 119 3.55 1.29 5.19
N VAL A 120 3.75 1.43 3.89
CA VAL A 120 5.05 1.34 3.20
C VAL A 120 5.31 2.58 2.36
N ASN A 121 6.59 2.88 2.13
CA ASN A 121 7.02 3.88 1.14
C ASN A 121 7.30 3.21 -0.19
N CYS A 122 7.32 3.97 -1.29
CA CYS A 122 7.93 3.58 -2.56
C CYS A 122 7.35 2.33 -3.22
N SER A 123 6.08 1.99 -2.98
CA SER A 123 5.40 1.00 -3.83
C SER A 123 5.28 1.53 -5.26
N ASN A 124 5.44 0.64 -6.25
CA ASN A 124 5.51 0.97 -7.66
C ASN A 124 4.28 0.48 -8.46
N SER A 125 3.34 -0.20 -7.81
CA SER A 125 2.04 -0.52 -8.40
C SER A 125 0.91 -0.60 -7.34
N PRO A 126 -0.35 -0.39 -7.73
CA PRO A 126 -1.51 -0.58 -6.86
C PRO A 126 -1.57 -1.97 -6.23
N MET A 127 -1.19 -3.02 -6.97
CA MET A 127 -1.22 -4.36 -6.41
C MET A 127 -0.16 -4.57 -5.34
N GLU A 128 1.07 -4.07 -5.55
CA GLU A 128 2.10 -4.07 -4.51
C GLU A 128 1.64 -3.34 -3.23
N SER A 129 1.05 -2.15 -3.36
CA SER A 129 0.50 -1.39 -2.22
C SER A 129 -0.57 -2.19 -1.46
N LYS A 130 -1.45 -2.87 -2.18
CA LYS A 130 -2.51 -3.71 -1.61
C LYS A 130 -1.96 -4.95 -0.91
N LEU A 131 -1.02 -5.65 -1.54
CA LEU A 131 -0.35 -6.82 -0.97
C LEU A 131 0.43 -6.44 0.29
N ALA A 132 1.18 -5.34 0.27
CA ALA A 132 1.89 -4.84 1.44
C ALA A 132 0.93 -4.54 2.60
N ALA A 133 -0.18 -3.85 2.34
CA ALA A 133 -1.21 -3.59 3.35
C ALA A 133 -1.78 -4.88 3.96
N LEU A 134 -2.17 -5.82 3.10
CA LEU A 134 -2.76 -7.10 3.51
C LEU A 134 -1.78 -7.95 4.33
N PHE A 135 -0.52 -8.04 3.89
CA PHE A 135 0.51 -8.83 4.57
C PHE A 135 0.88 -8.24 5.94
N CYS A 136 1.03 -6.92 6.04
CA CYS A 136 1.51 -6.25 7.25
C CYS A 136 0.44 -6.09 8.33
N LEU A 137 -0.84 -5.97 7.94
CA LEU A 137 -1.94 -5.84 8.89
C LEU A 137 -1.99 -7.04 9.85
N PRO A 138 -2.21 -6.85 11.16
CA PRO A 138 -2.33 -7.97 12.10
C PRO A 138 -3.52 -8.88 11.78
N LEU A 139 -3.44 -10.16 12.17
CA LEU A 139 -4.53 -11.14 12.01
C LEU A 139 -5.88 -10.62 12.53
N LYS A 140 -5.90 -10.02 13.72
CA LYS A 140 -7.11 -9.48 14.35
C LYS A 140 -7.73 -8.28 13.62
N LEU A 141 -7.01 -7.72 12.65
CA LEU A 141 -7.42 -6.60 11.81
C LEU A 141 -7.61 -7.04 10.34
N GLY A 142 -7.61 -8.34 10.08
CA GLY A 142 -7.87 -8.91 8.75
C GLY A 142 -6.66 -9.00 7.82
N GLY A 143 -5.43 -8.87 8.34
CA GLY A 143 -4.22 -9.15 7.55
C GLY A 143 -3.52 -10.45 7.96
N PHE A 144 -2.21 -10.54 7.68
CA PHE A 144 -1.39 -11.72 7.95
C PHE A 144 -0.30 -11.54 9.01
N GLY A 145 -0.11 -10.32 9.51
CA GLY A 145 0.81 -9.97 10.58
C GLY A 145 2.27 -10.27 10.23
N LEU A 146 2.66 -10.04 8.98
CA LEU A 146 4.05 -10.10 8.56
C LEU A 146 4.77 -8.79 8.96
N PRO A 147 6.10 -8.81 9.14
CA PRO A 147 6.89 -7.60 9.25
C PRO A 147 6.73 -6.71 8.01
N VAL A 148 6.89 -5.40 8.17
CA VAL A 148 6.82 -4.46 7.05
C VAL A 148 8.05 -4.66 6.14
N PRO A 149 7.88 -4.95 4.84
CA PRO A 149 9.00 -5.11 3.92
C PRO A 149 9.56 -3.75 3.47
N LEU A 150 10.78 -3.77 2.96
CA LEU A 150 11.27 -2.72 2.07
C LEU A 150 10.64 -2.90 0.70
N MET A 151 10.03 -1.85 0.16
CA MET A 151 9.41 -1.88 -1.16
C MET A 151 10.37 -1.40 -2.22
N ASN A 152 10.42 -2.11 -3.34
CA ASN A 152 11.20 -1.71 -4.50
C ASN A 152 12.69 -1.39 -4.24
N PRO A 153 13.41 -2.02 -3.28
CA PRO A 153 14.84 -1.74 -3.11
C PRO A 153 15.66 -2.35 -4.24
N ALA A 154 16.82 -1.74 -4.52
CA ALA A 154 17.88 -2.38 -5.28
C ALA A 154 18.70 -3.28 -4.34
N ILE A 155 18.91 -4.53 -4.75
CA ILE A 155 19.77 -5.49 -4.07
C ILE A 155 21.08 -5.56 -4.84
N GLU A 156 22.19 -5.28 -4.14
CA GLU A 156 23.53 -5.58 -4.62
C GLU A 156 23.77 -7.09 -4.60
N LEU A 157 24.13 -7.64 -5.75
CA LEU A 157 24.35 -9.07 -5.94
C LEU A 157 25.78 -9.45 -5.55
N THR A 158 25.96 -10.70 -5.12
CA THR A 158 27.31 -11.26 -4.96
C THR A 158 28.03 -11.32 -6.32
N LEU A 159 29.36 -11.26 -6.34
CA LEU A 159 30.15 -11.25 -7.59
C LEU A 159 29.76 -12.37 -8.57
N ASN A 160 29.54 -13.59 -8.07
CA ASN A 160 29.13 -14.73 -8.89
C ASN A 160 27.72 -14.54 -9.46
N ALA A 161 26.78 -14.03 -8.66
CA ALA A 161 25.42 -13.75 -9.10
C ALA A 161 25.39 -12.57 -10.09
N ALA A 162 26.21 -11.54 -9.87
CA ALA A 162 26.34 -10.39 -10.75
C ALA A 162 26.89 -10.79 -12.12
N SER A 163 27.97 -11.59 -12.13
CA SER A 163 28.53 -12.17 -13.35
C SER A 163 27.53 -13.07 -14.07
N PHE A 164 26.76 -13.87 -13.33
CA PHE A 164 25.72 -14.70 -13.92
C PHE A 164 24.65 -13.83 -14.55
N LEU A 165 24.04 -12.88 -13.82
CA LEU A 165 22.98 -12.00 -14.33
C LEU A 165 23.46 -11.11 -15.48
N GLY A 166 24.70 -10.63 -15.41
CA GLY A 166 25.26 -9.56 -16.24
C GLY A 166 24.95 -8.16 -15.70
N ARG A 167 24.66 -8.02 -14.41
CA ARG A 167 24.36 -6.77 -13.71
C ARG A 167 24.76 -6.88 -12.25
N ASP A 168 25.26 -5.80 -11.66
CA ASP A 168 25.69 -5.78 -10.26
C ASP A 168 24.53 -5.73 -9.27
N ASN A 169 23.38 -5.18 -9.68
CA ASN A 169 22.18 -5.11 -8.85
C ASN A 169 20.89 -5.39 -9.62
N CYS A 170 19.83 -5.69 -8.85
CA CYS A 170 18.47 -5.79 -9.36
C CYS A 170 17.44 -5.26 -8.35
N ARG A 171 16.33 -4.71 -8.85
CA ARG A 171 15.28 -4.10 -8.03
C ARG A 171 14.12 -5.05 -7.81
N VAL A 172 13.79 -5.40 -6.57
CA VAL A 172 12.74 -6.38 -6.21
C VAL A 172 11.51 -5.71 -5.59
N ASP A 173 10.32 -6.30 -5.72
CA ASP A 173 9.09 -5.60 -5.30
C ASP A 173 8.95 -5.48 -3.78
N MET A 174 9.24 -6.56 -3.04
CA MET A 174 9.27 -6.57 -1.58
C MET A 174 10.46 -7.36 -1.07
N LEU A 175 11.14 -6.80 -0.07
CA LEU A 175 12.30 -7.40 0.57
C LEU A 175 12.15 -7.41 2.10
N TRP A 176 12.37 -8.59 2.68
CA TRP A 176 12.71 -8.76 4.09
C TRP A 176 14.19 -9.11 4.19
N GLU A 177 15.02 -8.13 4.59
CA GLU A 177 16.48 -8.28 4.64
C GLU A 177 16.94 -9.41 5.56
N THR A 178 16.18 -9.67 6.63
CA THR A 178 16.36 -10.83 7.51
C THR A 178 15.03 -11.58 7.60
N PRO A 179 14.94 -12.85 7.16
CA PRO A 179 16.02 -13.77 6.78
C PRO A 179 16.34 -13.82 5.27
N LYS A 180 16.37 -12.67 4.56
CA LYS A 180 16.59 -12.58 3.10
C LYS A 180 15.48 -13.22 2.26
N VAL A 181 14.25 -12.75 2.44
CA VAL A 181 13.11 -13.16 1.61
C VAL A 181 12.73 -12.06 0.64
N VAL A 182 12.57 -12.42 -0.62
CA VAL A 182 12.10 -11.56 -1.71
C VAL A 182 10.74 -12.04 -2.15
N LEU A 183 9.80 -11.13 -2.34
CA LEU A 183 8.55 -11.39 -3.04
C LEU A 183 8.50 -10.55 -4.32
N GLU A 184 8.21 -11.21 -5.44
CA GLU A 184 8.01 -10.57 -6.75
C GLU A 184 6.57 -10.79 -7.21
N TYR A 185 5.89 -9.71 -7.59
CA TYR A 185 4.56 -9.76 -8.17
C TYR A 185 4.65 -9.70 -9.70
N ASP A 186 4.30 -10.81 -10.33
CA ASP A 186 4.22 -10.92 -11.78
C ASP A 186 2.80 -10.60 -12.26
N SER A 187 2.65 -9.42 -12.87
CA SER A 187 1.41 -8.97 -13.49
C SER A 187 1.18 -9.55 -14.90
N ASN A 188 2.15 -10.26 -15.49
CA ASN A 188 2.18 -10.62 -16.91
C ASN A 188 1.83 -12.09 -17.15
N LEU A 189 0.53 -12.42 -17.21
CA LEU A 189 0.10 -13.80 -17.43
C LEU A 189 -0.06 -14.25 -18.89
N THR A 190 0.05 -13.37 -19.91
CA THR A 190 -0.37 -13.77 -21.27
C THR A 190 0.55 -13.48 -22.46
N HIS A 191 1.63 -12.70 -22.36
CA HIS A 191 2.52 -12.47 -23.52
C HIS A 191 3.99 -12.21 -23.13
N LEU A 192 4.57 -13.05 -22.27
CA LEU A 192 6.01 -12.99 -22.03
C LEU A 192 6.76 -13.62 -23.22
N SER A 193 7.68 -12.86 -23.83
CA SER A 193 8.59 -13.42 -24.83
C SER A 193 9.48 -14.49 -24.18
N ARG A 194 10.02 -15.42 -24.99
CA ARG A 194 10.99 -16.41 -24.49
C ARG A 194 12.19 -15.75 -23.80
N GLU A 195 12.59 -14.57 -24.27
CA GLU A 195 13.67 -13.78 -23.70
C GLU A 195 13.32 -13.25 -22.31
N GLN A 196 12.10 -12.73 -22.11
CA GLN A 196 11.66 -12.24 -20.81
C GLN A 196 11.58 -13.37 -19.79
N HIS A 197 11.00 -14.52 -20.16
CA HIS A 197 10.99 -15.70 -19.30
C HIS A 197 12.40 -16.18 -18.92
N HIS A 198 13.34 -16.15 -19.87
CA HIS A 198 14.72 -16.52 -19.59
C HIS A 198 15.37 -15.52 -18.63
N TYR A 199 15.13 -14.22 -18.82
CA TYR A 199 15.62 -13.17 -17.94
C TYR A 199 15.08 -13.28 -16.52
N ASP A 200 13.77 -13.51 -16.35
CA ASP A 200 13.14 -13.62 -15.02
C ASP A 200 13.68 -14.84 -14.26
N LYS A 201 13.86 -15.97 -14.94
CA LYS A 201 14.54 -17.15 -14.34
C LYS A 201 15.98 -16.83 -13.94
N LYS A 202 16.72 -16.13 -14.81
CA LYS A 202 18.11 -15.76 -14.55
C LYS A 202 18.22 -14.84 -13.32
N ARG A 203 17.29 -13.90 -13.20
CA ARG A 203 17.16 -12.98 -12.07
C ARG A 203 16.85 -13.71 -10.77
N ALA A 204 15.85 -14.60 -10.75
CA ALA A 204 15.52 -15.41 -9.58
C ALA A 204 16.70 -16.28 -9.13
N THR A 205 17.41 -16.92 -10.07
CA THR A 205 18.63 -17.69 -9.78
C THR A 205 19.74 -16.81 -9.18
N SER A 206 19.93 -15.59 -9.69
CA SER A 206 20.96 -14.67 -9.19
C SER A 206 20.69 -14.22 -7.75
N LEU A 207 19.42 -13.98 -7.43
CA LEU A 207 18.98 -13.70 -6.06
C LEU A 207 19.22 -14.90 -5.14
N ALA A 208 18.88 -16.11 -5.59
CA ALA A 208 19.14 -17.34 -4.85
C ALA A 208 20.63 -17.58 -4.60
N MET A 209 21.49 -17.35 -5.61
CA MET A 209 22.95 -17.38 -5.48
C MET A 209 23.47 -16.38 -4.44
N SER A 210 22.77 -15.26 -4.24
CA SER A 210 23.08 -14.26 -3.22
C SER A 210 22.43 -14.56 -1.85
N GLY A 211 21.82 -15.74 -1.70
CA GLY A 211 21.23 -16.25 -0.47
C GLY A 211 19.80 -15.78 -0.21
N TYR A 212 19.10 -15.25 -1.21
CA TYR A 212 17.70 -14.85 -1.06
C TYR A 212 16.74 -15.99 -1.39
N THR A 213 15.69 -16.14 -0.58
CA THR A 213 14.54 -16.97 -0.93
C THR A 213 13.57 -16.11 -1.75
N VAL A 214 13.33 -16.48 -3.01
CA VAL A 214 12.43 -15.74 -3.91
C VAL A 214 11.07 -16.42 -3.97
N ILE A 215 10.00 -15.67 -3.71
CA ILE A 215 8.61 -16.10 -3.81
C ILE A 215 7.92 -15.28 -4.90
N SER A 216 7.51 -15.93 -5.99
CA SER A 216 6.78 -15.29 -7.08
C SER A 216 5.28 -15.37 -6.85
N VAL A 217 4.60 -14.23 -6.96
CA VAL A 217 3.15 -14.09 -6.84
C VAL A 217 2.58 -13.71 -8.20
N THR A 218 1.57 -14.46 -8.63
CA THR A 218 0.85 -14.22 -9.89
C THR A 218 -0.62 -13.91 -9.59
N ALA A 219 -1.39 -13.48 -10.59
CA ALA A 219 -2.83 -13.26 -10.38
C ALA A 219 -3.57 -14.54 -9.93
N ASP A 220 -3.08 -15.73 -10.30
CA ASP A 220 -3.67 -17.02 -9.85
C ASP A 220 -3.53 -17.24 -8.34
N HIS A 221 -2.43 -16.79 -7.75
CA HIS A 221 -2.29 -16.83 -6.29
C HIS A 221 -3.31 -15.92 -5.58
N LEU A 222 -3.79 -14.91 -6.30
CA LEU A 222 -4.72 -13.92 -5.81
C LEU A 222 -6.15 -14.20 -6.26
N ASN A 223 -6.49 -15.40 -6.77
CA ASN A 223 -7.83 -15.68 -7.32
C ASN A 223 -8.86 -16.20 -6.29
N SER A 224 -8.41 -16.62 -5.11
CA SER A 224 -9.26 -17.16 -4.06
C SER A 224 -8.67 -16.89 -2.68
N HIS A 225 -9.52 -16.86 -1.64
CA HIS A 225 -9.03 -16.67 -0.27
C HIS A 225 -8.08 -17.79 0.18
N SER A 226 -8.34 -19.03 -0.23
CA SER A 226 -7.49 -20.17 0.11
C SER A 226 -6.12 -20.09 -0.56
N SER A 227 -6.05 -19.64 -1.82
CA SER A 227 -4.78 -19.39 -2.53
C SER A 227 -3.96 -18.31 -1.81
N ILE A 228 -4.59 -17.22 -1.39
CA ILE A 228 -3.93 -16.12 -0.66
C ILE A 228 -3.48 -16.59 0.73
N ASP A 229 -4.32 -17.34 1.45
CA ASP A 229 -3.95 -17.92 2.74
C ASP A 229 -2.74 -18.86 2.61
N LYS A 230 -2.69 -19.70 1.58
CA LYS A 230 -1.56 -20.60 1.30
C LYS A 230 -0.29 -19.82 0.98
N LEU A 231 -0.36 -18.86 0.05
CA LEU A 231 0.76 -17.95 -0.26
C LEU A 231 1.32 -17.33 1.02
N CYS A 232 0.45 -16.90 1.92
CA CYS A 232 0.90 -16.27 3.15
C CYS A 232 1.49 -17.26 4.16
N LEU A 233 1.02 -18.51 4.20
CA LEU A 233 1.68 -19.57 4.98
C LEU A 233 3.08 -19.86 4.45
N ASP A 234 3.25 -19.88 3.13
CA ASP A 234 4.56 -20.06 2.48
C ASP A 234 5.51 -18.90 2.82
N LEU A 235 5.02 -17.66 2.73
CA LEU A 235 5.76 -16.47 3.17
C LEU A 235 6.15 -16.53 4.65
N ARG A 236 5.22 -16.92 5.54
CA ARG A 236 5.52 -17.04 6.98
C ARG A 236 6.60 -18.09 7.24
N SER A 237 6.55 -19.20 6.52
CA SER A 237 7.57 -20.25 6.59
C SER A 237 8.94 -19.71 6.16
N ALA A 238 9.01 -19.05 4.99
CA ALA A 238 10.25 -18.45 4.49
C ALA A 238 10.82 -17.38 5.42
N LEU A 239 9.95 -16.62 6.09
CA LEU A 239 10.34 -15.62 7.08
C LEU A 239 10.70 -16.21 8.46
N GLY A 240 10.61 -17.54 8.64
CA GLY A 240 10.86 -18.20 9.93
C GLY A 240 9.80 -17.88 11.00
N ILE A 241 8.63 -17.39 10.60
CA ILE A 241 7.56 -16.97 11.51
C ILE A 241 6.68 -18.18 11.82
N ARG A 242 6.71 -18.62 13.08
CA ARG A 242 5.83 -19.69 13.55
C ARG A 242 4.36 -19.33 13.34
N THR A 243 3.59 -20.26 12.78
CA THR A 243 2.14 -20.11 12.60
C THR A 243 1.39 -20.99 13.57
N HIS A 244 0.58 -20.36 14.42
CA HIS A 244 -0.39 -21.06 15.25
C HIS A 244 -1.70 -21.17 14.48
N MET A 245 -2.01 -22.35 13.95
CA MET A 245 -3.14 -22.55 13.04
C MET A 245 -4.48 -22.17 13.67
N ASP A 246 -4.70 -22.45 14.96
CA ASP A 246 -5.92 -22.03 15.66
C ASP A 246 -6.11 -20.52 15.63
N ARG A 247 -5.03 -19.77 15.89
CA ARG A 247 -5.06 -18.30 15.87
C ARG A 247 -5.20 -17.77 14.44
N PHE A 248 -4.55 -18.41 13.47
CA PHE A 248 -4.66 -18.05 12.05
C PHE A 248 -6.09 -18.24 11.54
N ASN A 249 -6.69 -19.39 11.85
CA ASN A 249 -8.05 -19.75 11.45
C ASN A 249 -9.11 -18.94 12.18
N LYS A 250 -8.88 -18.56 13.45
CA LYS A 250 -9.78 -17.70 14.24
C LYS A 250 -10.14 -16.39 13.53
N TYR A 251 -9.23 -15.85 12.71
CA TYR A 251 -9.42 -14.58 12.02
C TYR A 251 -9.67 -14.73 10.52
N SER A 252 -9.95 -15.94 10.02
CA SER A 252 -10.20 -16.18 8.59
C SER A 252 -11.34 -15.33 8.05
N LYS A 253 -12.46 -15.23 8.78
CA LYS A 253 -13.63 -14.45 8.37
C LYS A 253 -13.30 -12.97 8.13
N ILE A 254 -12.72 -12.29 9.12
CA ILE A 254 -12.36 -10.86 8.98
C ILE A 254 -11.27 -10.66 7.91
N ARG A 255 -10.38 -11.63 7.74
CA ARG A 255 -9.36 -11.61 6.70
C ARG A 255 -9.97 -11.73 5.31
N HIS A 256 -10.92 -12.64 5.10
CA HIS A 256 -11.62 -12.77 3.83
C HIS A 256 -12.39 -11.49 3.49
N GLU A 257 -13.08 -10.90 4.47
CA GLU A 257 -13.75 -9.59 4.29
C GLU A 257 -12.76 -8.47 3.93
N THR A 258 -11.53 -8.52 4.45
CA THR A 258 -10.48 -7.54 4.14
C THR A 258 -9.90 -7.77 2.75
N VAL A 259 -9.68 -9.02 2.35
CA VAL A 259 -9.28 -9.40 0.99
C VAL A 259 -10.33 -8.94 -0.03
N GLU A 260 -11.61 -9.15 0.24
CA GLU A 260 -12.69 -8.63 -0.62
C GLU A 260 -12.60 -7.11 -0.79
N LYS A 261 -12.36 -6.38 0.29
CA LYS A 261 -12.28 -4.91 0.28
C LYS A 261 -11.04 -4.36 -0.41
N ILE A 262 -9.88 -5.01 -0.25
CA ILE A 262 -8.60 -4.48 -0.71
C ILE A 262 -8.23 -5.05 -2.08
N ILE A 263 -8.32 -6.36 -2.25
CA ILE A 263 -7.84 -7.07 -3.45
C ILE A 263 -8.93 -7.10 -4.52
N TYR A 264 -10.10 -7.64 -4.21
CA TYR A 264 -11.15 -7.91 -5.21
C TYR A 264 -12.06 -6.75 -5.52
N ARG A 265 -12.14 -5.77 -4.62
CA ARG A 265 -12.83 -4.53 -4.92
C ARG A 265 -12.14 -3.88 -6.10
N ARG A 266 -12.79 -3.96 -7.27
CA ARG A 266 -12.41 -3.17 -8.45
C ARG A 266 -12.29 -1.72 -8.01
N ALA A 267 -11.36 -0.99 -8.63
CA ALA A 267 -11.36 0.47 -8.64
C ALA A 267 -12.60 1.00 -9.39
N GLY A 268 -13.79 0.58 -8.98
CA GLY A 268 -15.01 1.31 -9.18
C GLY A 268 -15.15 2.15 -7.92
N VAL A 269 -14.85 3.44 -8.08
CA VAL A 269 -15.42 4.56 -7.32
C VAL A 269 -15.75 4.14 -5.90
N GLN A 270 -14.81 4.38 -5.00
CA GLN A 270 -15.05 4.34 -3.58
C GLN A 270 -16.33 5.13 -3.33
N LYS A 271 -17.48 4.46 -3.26
CA LYS A 271 -18.69 5.01 -2.67
C LYS A 271 -18.27 5.37 -1.25
N LEU A 272 -17.79 6.59 -1.09
CA LEU A 272 -17.95 7.37 0.11
C LEU A 272 -19.47 7.46 0.27
N ARG A 273 -20.06 6.36 0.76
CA ARG A 273 -21.34 6.44 1.47
C ARG A 273 -20.97 7.15 2.76
N LEU A 274 -20.92 8.47 2.66
CA LEU A 274 -20.85 9.45 3.72
C LEU A 274 -22.20 10.14 3.83
#